data_AF-A0A379PPA2-F1
#
_entry.id   AF-A0A379PPA2-F1
#
_cell.length_a   1.000
_cell.length_b   1.000
_cell.length_c   1.000
_cell.angle_alpha   90.00
_cell.angle_beta   90.00
_cell.angle_gamma   90.00
#
_symmetry.space_group_name_H-M   'P 1'
#
loop_
_entity.id
_entity.type
_entity.pdbx_description
1 polymer ?
#
loop_
_entity_poly.entity_id
_entity_poly.type
_entity_poly.pdbx_seq_one_letter_code
_entity_poly.pdbx_strand_id
1 'polypeptide(L)'
;MLGVGSVCRRQVGGADGVLRVVDTLDRALGDAPVRLHLYGVKSEAMHALRDHPRVASVDSQAYGQTARRAAFLGGRSKTDAFLARHMVAFQRRQVALLAAPGQGARAPFFPAALPTPPTDPIEARVAVAAEELRALHEDGEVARTDLHPLAALQWAFLDENPDPEAAAEAA
;
A
#
# COMPACT_ATOMS: atom_id res chain seq x y z
N MET A 1 -14.53 -5.43 1.22
CA MET A 1 -13.23 -5.81 0.64
C MET A 1 -12.37 -4.55 0.59
N LEU A 2 -11.09 -4.63 0.95
CA LEU A 2 -10.16 -3.50 0.91
C LEU A 2 -9.09 -3.74 -0.15
N GLY A 3 -8.87 -2.75 -1.01
CA GLY A 3 -7.83 -2.79 -2.04
C GLY A 3 -6.49 -2.28 -1.49
N VAL A 4 -5.41 -3.01 -1.73
CA VAL A 4 -4.06 -2.65 -1.28
C VAL A 4 -3.14 -2.50 -2.49
N GLY A 5 -2.70 -1.27 -2.75
CA GLY A 5 -1.78 -0.92 -3.83
C GLY A 5 -0.30 -1.04 -3.46
N SER A 6 0.57 -0.57 -4.38
CA SER A 6 2.02 -0.46 -4.17
C SER A 6 2.76 -1.77 -3.85
N VAL A 7 2.22 -2.91 -4.31
CA VAL A 7 2.84 -4.24 -4.08
C VAL A 7 3.89 -4.60 -5.14
N CYS A 8 3.74 -4.10 -6.38
CA CYS A 8 4.50 -4.55 -7.54
C CYS A 8 6.03 -4.45 -7.45
N ARG A 9 6.54 -3.50 -6.66
CA ARG A 9 7.99 -3.29 -6.45
C ARG A 9 8.52 -3.92 -5.17
N ARG A 10 7.65 -4.45 -4.30
CA ARG A 10 8.06 -5.05 -3.03
C ARG A 10 8.64 -6.43 -3.26
N GLN A 11 9.61 -6.78 -2.42
CA GLN A 11 10.11 -8.15 -2.31
C GLN A 11 9.05 -9.01 -1.62
N VAL A 12 9.16 -10.34 -1.72
CA VAL A 12 8.24 -11.26 -1.02
C VAL A 12 8.39 -11.09 0.50
N GLY A 13 9.62 -11.24 0.99
CA GLY A 13 10.01 -11.03 2.40
C GLY A 13 10.76 -9.72 2.64
N GLY A 14 11.35 -9.58 3.83
CA GLY A 14 12.08 -8.39 4.27
C GLY A 14 11.22 -7.40 5.06
N ALA A 15 11.85 -6.38 5.64
CA ALA A 15 11.19 -5.36 6.47
C ALA A 15 10.06 -4.61 5.73
N ASP A 16 10.22 -4.45 4.41
CA ASP A 16 9.26 -3.85 3.50
C ASP A 16 8.64 -4.85 2.51
N GLY A 17 8.74 -6.15 2.82
CA GLY A 17 8.17 -7.21 1.98
C GLY A 17 6.64 -7.17 1.96
N VAL A 18 6.04 -7.71 0.90
CA VAL A 18 4.58 -7.80 0.80
C VAL A 18 3.96 -8.60 1.96
N LEU A 19 4.63 -9.67 2.42
CA LEU A 19 4.15 -10.45 3.56
C LEU A 19 4.06 -9.58 4.82
N ARG A 20 5.09 -8.78 5.08
CA ARG A 20 5.15 -7.87 6.23
C ARG A 20 4.06 -6.79 6.18
N VAL A 21 3.78 -6.26 4.99
CA VAL A 21 2.68 -5.30 4.80
C VAL A 21 1.33 -5.94 5.13
N VAL A 22 1.07 -7.13 4.58
CA VAL A 22 -0.20 -7.82 4.78
C VAL A 22 -0.40 -8.22 6.25
N ASP A 23 0.65 -8.70 6.94
CA ASP A 23 0.57 -9.03 8.37
C ASP A 23 0.36 -7.78 9.25
N THR A 24 0.96 -6.65 8.86
CA THR A 24 0.76 -5.38 9.58
C THR A 24 -0.68 -4.89 9.43
N LEU A 25 -1.23 -4.98 8.21
CA LEU A 25 -2.64 -4.67 7.96
C LEU A 25 -3.56 -5.65 8.69
N ASP A 26 -3.20 -6.94 8.73
CA ASP A 26 -3.99 -7.97 9.42
C ASP A 26 -4.21 -7.65 10.89
N ARG A 27 -3.13 -7.26 11.56
CA ARG A 27 -3.15 -6.80 12.95
C ARG A 27 -3.88 -5.47 13.12
N ALA A 28 -3.62 -4.49 12.25
CA ALA A 28 -4.27 -3.17 12.35
C ALA A 28 -5.80 -3.25 12.17
N LEU A 29 -6.26 -4.20 11.36
CA LEU A 29 -7.69 -4.45 11.12
C LEU A 29 -8.35 -5.26 12.25
N GLY A 30 -7.60 -5.84 13.20
CA GLY A 30 -8.15 -6.53 14.38
C GLY A 30 -9.17 -7.61 14.05
N ASP A 31 -10.35 -7.59 14.66
CA ASP A 31 -11.40 -8.58 14.36
C ASP A 31 -12.33 -8.16 13.21
N ALA A 32 -12.02 -7.06 12.52
CA ALA A 32 -12.88 -6.58 11.44
C ALA A 32 -12.97 -7.63 10.31
N PRO A 33 -14.17 -7.93 9.78
CA PRO A 33 -14.38 -8.95 8.74
C PRO A 33 -13.95 -8.45 7.34
N VAL A 34 -12.80 -7.79 7.25
CA VAL A 34 -12.24 -7.21 6.03
C VAL A 34 -11.29 -8.20 5.37
N ARG A 35 -11.57 -8.49 4.10
CA ARG A 35 -10.68 -9.24 3.19
C ARG A 35 -9.96 -8.31 2.23
N LEU A 36 -8.73 -8.67 1.87
CA LEU A 36 -7.82 -7.88 1.06
C LEU A 36 -7.80 -8.35 -0.40
N HIS A 37 -7.81 -7.39 -1.32
CA HIS A 37 -7.39 -7.55 -2.69
C HIS A 37 -6.05 -6.84 -2.89
N LEU A 38 -5.02 -7.56 -3.35
CA LEU A 38 -3.68 -7.02 -3.51
C LEU A 38 -3.41 -6.72 -4.99
N TYR A 39 -3.11 -5.46 -5.31
CA TYR A 39 -2.84 -5.02 -6.68
C TYR A 39 -1.36 -5.17 -7.05
N GLY A 40 -1.08 -5.87 -8.15
CA GLY A 40 0.26 -5.97 -8.73
C GLY A 40 1.18 -7.02 -8.07
N VAL A 41 0.63 -8.14 -7.59
CA VAL A 41 1.39 -9.22 -6.93
C VAL A 41 2.15 -10.08 -7.96
N LYS A 42 3.45 -10.28 -7.75
CA LYS A 42 4.26 -11.21 -8.57
C LYS A 42 3.94 -12.66 -8.23
N SER A 43 4.18 -13.58 -9.18
CA SER A 43 3.94 -15.03 -9.02
C SER A 43 4.55 -15.62 -7.75
N GLU A 44 5.79 -15.24 -7.42
CA GLU A 44 6.50 -15.72 -6.23
C GLU A 44 5.79 -15.32 -4.92
N ALA A 45 5.34 -14.06 -4.84
CA ALA A 45 4.63 -13.56 -3.66
C ALA A 45 3.27 -14.24 -3.48
N MET A 46 2.58 -14.55 -4.58
CA MET A 46 1.25 -15.15 -4.55
C MET A 46 1.23 -16.53 -3.88
N HIS A 47 2.27 -17.34 -4.07
CA HIS A 47 2.40 -18.62 -3.37
C HIS A 47 2.49 -18.43 -1.85
N ALA A 48 3.24 -17.43 -1.39
CA ALA A 48 3.37 -17.14 0.04
C ALA A 48 2.11 -16.46 0.63
N LEU A 49 1.35 -15.72 -0.19
CA LEU A 49 0.15 -15.00 0.22
C LEU A 49 -1.11 -15.86 0.27
N ARG A 50 -1.13 -16.99 -0.47
CA ARG A 50 -2.22 -17.98 -0.46
C ARG A 50 -2.68 -18.35 0.95
N ASP A 51 -1.73 -18.49 1.86
CA ASP A 51 -1.97 -19.01 3.21
C ASP A 51 -2.40 -17.90 4.20
N HIS A 52 -2.46 -16.65 3.74
CA HIS A 52 -2.83 -15.54 4.61
C HIS A 52 -4.36 -15.41 4.73
N PRO A 53 -4.93 -15.45 5.95
CA PRO A 53 -6.38 -15.53 6.17
C PRO A 53 -7.16 -14.35 5.57
N ARG A 54 -6.56 -13.16 5.54
CA ARG A 54 -7.20 -11.98 4.94
C ARG A 54 -7.12 -11.88 3.42
N VAL A 55 -6.19 -12.56 2.76
CA VAL A 55 -6.03 -12.41 1.30
C VAL A 55 -7.19 -13.14 0.62
N ALA A 56 -8.02 -12.42 -0.11
CA ALA A 56 -9.12 -13.01 -0.88
C ALA A 56 -8.78 -13.13 -2.36
N SER A 57 -8.05 -12.15 -2.90
CA SER A 57 -7.65 -12.14 -4.30
C SER A 57 -6.40 -11.30 -4.51
N VAL A 58 -5.73 -11.55 -5.62
CA VAL A 58 -4.60 -10.76 -6.09
C VAL A 58 -4.76 -10.53 -7.58
N ASP A 59 -4.13 -9.47 -8.09
CA ASP A 59 -3.97 -9.28 -9.53
C ASP A 59 -2.51 -8.99 -9.90
N SER A 60 -2.23 -9.04 -11.20
CA SER A 60 -1.03 -8.44 -11.76
C SER A 60 -1.21 -8.15 -13.24
N GLN A 61 -0.39 -7.26 -13.79
CA GLN A 61 -0.34 -7.00 -15.24
C GLN A 61 0.40 -8.09 -16.04
N ALA A 62 0.65 -9.28 -15.44
CA ALA A 62 1.29 -10.40 -16.15
C ALA A 62 0.47 -10.82 -17.38
N TYR A 63 -0.87 -10.75 -17.32
CA TYR A 63 -1.73 -11.05 -18.46
C TYR A 63 -1.46 -10.12 -19.66
N GLY A 64 -1.14 -8.85 -19.41
CA GLY A 64 -0.82 -7.87 -20.45
C GLY A 64 0.49 -8.21 -21.16
N GLN A 65 1.51 -8.65 -20.40
CA GLN A 65 2.77 -9.12 -20.97
C GLN A 65 2.59 -10.41 -21.77
N THR A 66 1.83 -11.37 -21.24
CA THR A 66 1.49 -12.61 -21.95
C THR A 66 0.74 -12.31 -23.25
N ALA A 67 -0.26 -11.42 -23.21
CA ALA A 67 -1.01 -11.01 -24.40
C ALA A 67 -0.10 -10.34 -25.44
N ARG A 68 0.81 -9.45 -25.01
CA ARG A 68 1.78 -8.81 -25.91
C ARG A 68 2.68 -9.83 -26.59
N ARG A 69 3.24 -10.78 -25.84
CA ARG A 69 4.10 -11.83 -26.38
C ARG A 69 3.34 -12.76 -27.34
N ALA A 70 2.12 -13.16 -26.98
CA ALA A 70 1.28 -14.02 -27.82
C ALA A 70 0.82 -13.34 -29.12
N ALA A 71 0.58 -12.03 -29.08
CA ALA A 71 0.27 -11.22 -30.25
C ALA A 71 1.48 -11.12 -31.20
N PHE A 72 2.66 -10.82 -30.64
CA PHE A 72 3.92 -10.74 -31.38
C PHE A 72 4.27 -12.07 -32.08
N LEU A 73 4.28 -13.18 -31.33
CA LEU A 73 4.58 -14.51 -31.88
C LEU A 73 3.54 -14.97 -32.92
N GLY A 74 2.30 -14.48 -32.81
CA GLY A 74 1.22 -14.80 -33.73
C GLY A 74 1.10 -13.83 -34.91
N GLY A 75 2.01 -12.86 -35.07
CA GLY A 75 1.97 -11.88 -36.17
C GLY A 75 0.68 -11.05 -36.22
N ARG A 76 0.04 -10.79 -35.07
CA ARG A 76 -1.28 -10.13 -35.00
C ARG A 76 -1.28 -8.97 -34.01
N SER A 77 -2.19 -8.03 -34.22
CA SER A 77 -2.40 -6.90 -33.29
C SER A 77 -2.97 -7.35 -31.95
N LYS A 78 -2.52 -6.72 -30.87
CA LYS A 78 -3.03 -6.93 -29.50
C LYS A 78 -4.31 -6.10 -29.28
N THR A 79 -5.43 -6.56 -29.85
CA THR A 79 -6.73 -5.90 -29.67
C THR A 79 -7.25 -6.02 -28.24
N ASP A 80 -8.22 -5.18 -27.86
CA ASP A 80 -8.83 -5.24 -26.52
C ASP A 80 -9.54 -6.57 -26.28
N ALA A 81 -10.25 -7.11 -27.28
CA ALA A 81 -10.85 -8.43 -27.19
C ALA A 81 -9.80 -9.54 -26.99
N PHE A 82 -8.62 -9.40 -27.59
CA PHE A 82 -7.51 -10.31 -27.40
C PHE A 82 -6.95 -10.22 -25.97
N LEU A 83 -6.71 -9.00 -25.49
CA LEU A 83 -6.25 -8.73 -24.12
C LEU A 83 -7.25 -9.23 -23.07
N ALA A 84 -8.54 -9.00 -23.25
CA ALA A 84 -9.60 -9.41 -22.34
C ALA A 84 -9.62 -10.94 -22.14
N ARG A 85 -9.41 -11.73 -23.19
CA ARG A 85 -9.29 -13.19 -23.07
C ARG A 85 -8.11 -13.61 -22.19
N HIS A 86 -6.96 -12.95 -22.34
CA HIS A 86 -5.80 -13.20 -21.49
C HIS A 86 -6.06 -12.79 -20.04
N MET A 87 -6.74 -11.67 -19.82
CA MET A 87 -7.11 -11.18 -18.49
C MET A 87 -8.04 -12.17 -17.76
N VAL A 88 -9.10 -12.64 -18.42
CA VAL A 88 -10.04 -13.64 -17.85
C VAL A 88 -9.33 -14.95 -17.55
N ALA A 89 -8.50 -15.44 -18.48
CA ALA A 89 -7.73 -16.66 -18.28
C ALA A 89 -6.75 -16.54 -17.11
N PHE A 90 -6.09 -15.39 -16.99
CA PHE A 90 -5.22 -15.08 -15.86
C PHE A 90 -6.01 -15.07 -14.55
N GLN A 91 -7.06 -14.26 -14.43
CA GLN A 91 -7.89 -14.17 -13.22
C GLN A 91 -8.35 -15.54 -12.73
N ARG A 92 -8.86 -16.40 -13.63
CA ARG A 92 -9.30 -17.76 -13.27
C ARG A 92 -8.17 -18.59 -12.66
N ARG A 93 -6.96 -18.53 -13.24
CA ARG A 93 -5.78 -19.21 -12.69
C ARG A 93 -5.39 -18.66 -11.32
N GLN A 94 -5.51 -17.35 -11.11
CA GLN A 94 -5.20 -16.71 -9.83
C GLN A 94 -6.15 -17.17 -8.72
N VAL A 95 -7.46 -17.15 -9.00
CA VAL A 95 -8.48 -17.61 -8.06
C VAL A 95 -8.27 -19.09 -7.72
N ALA A 96 -8.02 -19.93 -8.72
CA ALA A 96 -7.75 -21.35 -8.49
C ALA A 96 -6.46 -21.58 -7.68
N LEU A 97 -5.41 -20.79 -7.94
CA LEU A 97 -4.17 -20.86 -7.19
C LEU A 97 -4.37 -20.42 -5.75
N LEU A 98 -5.13 -19.36 -5.46
CA LEU A 98 -5.39 -18.93 -4.08
C LEU A 98 -6.34 -19.87 -3.32
N ALA A 99 -7.24 -20.58 -4.02
CA ALA A 99 -8.14 -21.54 -3.40
C ALA A 99 -7.49 -22.90 -3.08
N ALA A 100 -6.38 -23.24 -3.75
CA ALA A 100 -5.65 -24.47 -3.47
C ALA A 100 -4.98 -24.39 -2.07
N PRO A 101 -4.90 -25.51 -1.33
CA PRO A 101 -4.28 -25.53 0.00
C PRO A 101 -2.81 -25.09 -0.06
N GLY A 102 -2.38 -24.41 1.00
CA GLY A 102 -1.01 -23.97 1.21
C GLY A 102 0.01 -25.09 1.23
N GLN A 103 1.27 -24.73 0.99
CA GLN A 103 2.40 -25.63 1.22
C GLN A 103 2.89 -25.57 2.68
N GLY A 104 2.26 -24.76 3.54
CA GLY A 104 2.51 -24.73 4.98
C GLY A 104 3.85 -24.14 5.41
N ALA A 105 4.70 -23.72 4.46
CA ALA A 105 6.03 -23.19 4.74
C ALA A 105 6.01 -21.66 4.84
N ARG A 106 5.23 -21.09 5.77
CA ARG A 106 5.39 -19.68 6.12
C ARG A 106 6.32 -19.59 7.31
N ALA A 107 7.47 -18.94 7.12
CA ALA A 107 8.39 -18.66 8.22
C ALA A 107 7.63 -17.89 9.34
N PRO A 108 7.98 -18.11 10.62
CA PRO A 108 7.35 -17.42 11.72
C PRO A 108 7.40 -15.90 11.48
N PHE A 109 6.23 -15.28 11.53
CA PHE A 109 6.14 -13.83 11.52
C PHE A 109 6.59 -13.32 12.89
N PHE A 110 7.66 -12.52 12.89
CA PHE A 110 8.02 -11.72 14.05
C PHE A 110 7.38 -10.34 13.89
N PRO A 111 6.33 -10.01 14.66
CA PRO A 111 5.70 -8.70 14.54
C PRO A 111 6.69 -7.63 14.97
N ALA A 112 7.06 -6.71 14.08
CA ALA A 112 7.52 -5.41 14.56
C ALA A 112 6.32 -4.72 15.23
N ALA A 113 6.55 -4.12 16.39
CA ALA A 113 5.55 -3.40 17.17
C ALA A 113 4.76 -2.43 16.27
N LEU A 114 3.48 -2.20 16.57
CA LEU A 114 2.81 -1.04 15.98
C LEU A 114 3.60 0.19 16.45
N PRO A 115 3.77 1.22 15.62
CA PRO A 115 4.30 2.48 16.10
C PRO A 115 3.44 2.91 17.30
N THR A 116 4.05 3.01 18.47
CA THR A 116 3.41 3.53 19.67
C THR A 116 3.27 5.04 19.52
N PRO A 117 2.23 5.65 20.11
CA PRO A 117 2.15 7.10 20.16
C PRO A 117 3.42 7.65 20.82
N PRO A 118 3.99 8.75 20.29
CA PRO A 118 5.18 9.36 20.87
C PRO A 118 4.91 9.80 22.31
N THR A 119 5.89 9.54 23.18
CA THR A 119 5.83 9.96 24.60
C THR A 119 6.45 11.33 24.82
N ASP A 120 7.33 11.76 23.91
CA ASP A 120 7.92 13.10 23.95
C ASP A 120 6.87 14.16 23.56
N PRO A 121 6.72 15.26 24.32
CA PRO A 121 5.71 16.28 24.04
C PRO A 121 5.87 16.97 22.68
N ILE A 122 7.11 17.16 22.20
CA ILE A 122 7.38 17.78 20.91
C ILE A 122 6.99 16.82 19.80
N GLU A 123 7.41 15.56 19.89
CA GLU A 123 7.02 14.53 18.93
C GLU A 123 5.49 14.33 18.89
N ALA A 124 4.81 14.39 20.04
CA ALA A 124 3.35 14.30 20.11
C ALA A 124 2.67 15.48 19.40
N ARG A 125 3.17 16.70 19.58
CA ARG A 125 2.67 17.89 18.89
C ARG A 125 2.87 17.80 17.38
N VAL A 126 4.05 17.35 16.93
CA VAL A 126 4.34 17.12 15.51
C VAL A 126 3.44 16.03 14.92
N ALA A 127 3.13 14.98 15.69
CA ALA A 127 2.21 13.94 15.26
C ALA A 127 0.77 14.46 15.07
N VAL A 128 0.30 15.33 15.96
CA VAL A 128 -1.01 16.02 15.81
C VAL A 128 -1.02 16.89 14.56
N ALA A 129 0.00 17.73 14.36
CA ALA A 129 0.13 18.57 13.17
C ALA A 129 0.16 17.75 11.86
N ALA A 130 0.81 16.58 11.86
CA ALA A 130 0.82 15.69 10.72
C ALA A 130 -0.57 15.09 10.40
N GLU A 131 -1.42 14.92 11.42
CA GLU A 131 -2.81 14.49 11.24
C GLU A 131 -3.68 15.62 10.68
N GLU A 132 -3.52 16.83 11.19
CA GLU A 132 -4.23 18.02 10.69
C GLU A 132 -3.90 18.30 9.22
N LEU A 133 -2.62 18.27 8.85
CA LEU A 133 -2.19 18.40 7.45
C LEU A 133 -2.79 17.30 6.56
N ARG A 134 -2.93 16.08 7.08
CA ARG A 134 -3.56 14.98 6.34
C ARG A 134 -5.04 15.24 6.12
N ALA A 135 -5.76 15.71 7.14
CA ALA A 135 -7.17 16.07 7.02
C ALA A 135 -7.36 17.17 5.96
N LEU A 136 -6.52 18.21 5.98
CA LEU A 136 -6.53 19.26 4.95
C LEU A 136 -6.24 18.73 3.54
N HIS A 137 -5.35 17.74 3.41
CA HIS A 137 -5.12 17.09 2.11
C HIS A 137 -6.33 16.29 1.63
N GLU A 138 -7.01 15.59 2.54
CA GLU A 138 -8.22 14.83 2.24
C GLU A 138 -9.37 15.75 1.81
N ASP A 139 -9.45 16.95 2.40
CA ASP A 139 -10.39 18.02 2.02
C ASP A 139 -9.98 18.77 0.74
N GLY A 140 -8.76 18.54 0.24
CA GLY A 140 -8.23 19.14 -0.99
C GLY A 140 -7.60 20.52 -0.83
N GLU A 141 -7.44 21.00 0.41
CA GLU A 141 -6.82 22.29 0.74
C GLU A 141 -5.29 22.26 0.64
N VAL A 142 -4.69 21.07 0.77
CA VAL A 142 -3.23 20.86 0.70
C VAL A 142 -2.88 19.80 -0.34
N ALA A 143 -1.84 20.06 -1.15
CA ALA A 143 -1.39 19.08 -2.12
C ALA A 143 -0.59 17.95 -1.44
N ARG A 144 -0.62 16.74 -2.03
CA ARG A 144 0.16 15.60 -1.52
C ARG A 144 1.66 15.91 -1.41
N THR A 145 2.19 16.76 -2.29
CA THR A 145 3.60 17.17 -2.30
C THR A 145 4.00 17.92 -1.04
N ASP A 146 3.03 18.52 -0.37
CA ASP A 146 3.24 19.36 0.80
C ASP A 146 3.12 18.54 2.10
N LEU A 147 2.69 17.27 2.01
CA LEU A 147 2.68 16.31 3.11
C LEU A 147 4.06 15.68 3.35
N HIS A 148 4.95 16.44 3.99
CA HIS A 148 6.29 15.99 4.34
C HIS A 148 6.64 16.30 5.81
N PRO A 149 7.60 15.59 6.41
CA PRO A 149 7.88 15.72 7.85
C PRO A 149 8.22 17.14 8.31
N LEU A 150 8.89 17.92 7.45
CA LEU A 150 9.22 19.31 7.77
C LEU A 150 7.98 20.20 7.82
N ALA A 151 7.00 19.99 6.93
CA ALA A 151 5.73 20.72 6.99
C ALA A 151 4.98 20.43 8.30
N ALA A 152 4.96 19.18 8.77
CA ALA A 152 4.35 18.86 10.06
C ALA A 152 5.05 19.55 11.24
N LEU A 153 6.38 19.63 11.20
CA LEU A 153 7.15 20.37 12.19
C LEU A 153 6.85 21.88 12.15
N GLN A 154 6.83 22.48 10.96
CA GLN A 154 6.51 23.90 10.80
C GLN A 154 5.09 24.20 11.25
N TRP A 155 4.13 23.36 10.83
CA TRP A 155 2.72 23.48 11.21
C TRP A 155 2.52 23.40 12.72
N ALA A 156 3.20 22.47 13.38
CA ALA A 156 3.15 22.32 14.83
C ALA A 156 3.50 23.61 15.59
N PHE A 157 4.37 24.46 15.03
CA PHE A 157 4.89 25.67 15.67
C PHE A 157 4.58 26.96 14.88
N LEU A 158 3.53 26.95 14.04
CA LEU A 158 3.10 28.12 13.28
C LEU A 158 2.86 29.35 14.16
N ASP A 159 2.20 29.16 15.32
CA ASP A 159 1.87 30.24 16.26
C ASP A 159 3.06 30.75 17.09
N GLU A 160 4.20 30.05 17.06
CA GLU A 160 5.42 30.42 17.81
C GLU A 160 6.47 31.10 16.94
N ASN A 161 6.26 31.13 15.61
CA ASN A 161 7.05 31.97 14.73
C ASN A 161 6.43 33.39 14.76
N PRO A 162 7.13 34.40 15.30
CA PRO A 162 6.61 35.76 15.27
C PRO A 162 6.40 36.17 13.81
N ASP A 163 5.24 36.77 13.54
CA ASP A 163 4.97 37.40 12.26
C ASP A 163 6.10 38.41 11.98
N PRO A 164 6.89 38.21 10.90
CA PRO A 164 8.00 39.10 10.60
C PRO A 164 7.53 40.55 10.35
N GLU A 165 6.27 40.76 9.95
CA GLU A 165 5.70 42.10 9.81
C GLU A 165 5.40 42.75 11.17
N ALA A 166 4.85 41.99 12.13
CA ALA A 166 4.57 42.50 13.48
C ALA A 166 5.85 42.83 14.28
N ALA A 167 6.95 42.11 14.01
CA ALA A 167 8.24 42.39 14.64
C ALA A 167 8.93 43.65 14.06
N ALA A 168 8.60 44.03 12.82
CA ALA A 168 9.15 45.21 12.15
C ALA A 168 8.42 46.51 12.54
N GLU A 169 7.14 46.46 12.90
CA GLU A 169 6.38 47.64 13.37
C GLU A 169 6.66 48.02 14.84
N ALA A 170 7.33 47.15 15.60
CA ALA A 170 7.65 47.36 17.02
C ALA A 170 9.08 47.88 17.28
N ALA A 171 9.88 48.13 16.24
CA ALA A 171 11.28 48.62 16.31
C ALA A 171 11.41 50.06 15.80
#